data_AF-A0A1S0TVI2-F1
#
_entry.id   AF-A0A1S0TVI2-F1
#
_cell.length_a   1.000
_cell.length_b   1.000
_cell.length_c   1.000
_cell.angle_alpha   90.00
_cell.angle_beta   90.00
_cell.angle_gamma   90.00
#
_symmetry.space_group_name_H-M   'P 1'
#
loop_
_entity.id
_entity.type
_entity.pdbx_description
1 polymer ?
#
loop_
_entity_poly.entity_id
_entity_poly.type
_entity_poly.pdbx_seq_one_letter_code
_entity_poly.pdbx_strand_id
1 'polypeptide(L)'
;MVLLKDLRNYGDLFIYEACVRAQLETNEKWKRKISVLPKGQSWARDGWLTNSKWSEQDFIFHGWQKRRLNTQVFASWKLPFLSTKFDMSICGTNNYIENWKYNESFISDSSEIRAQLDTVIILKNVEYFEDKQKAKKILANLMKNKLIWKHNSSMMLMMPKKRKNKNFN
;
A
#
# COMPACT_ATOMS: atom_id res chain seq x y z
N MET A 1 17.16 -0.37 -3.61
CA MET A 1 16.63 0.50 -4.69
C MET A 1 16.88 -0.12 -6.07
N VAL A 2 16.57 -1.41 -6.26
CA VAL A 2 16.70 -2.12 -7.55
C VAL A 2 15.31 -2.49 -8.09
N LEU A 3 14.34 -2.74 -7.22
CA LEU A 3 12.97 -3.11 -7.59
C LEU A 3 12.16 -2.00 -8.31
N LEU A 4 12.54 -0.73 -8.18
CA LEU A 4 11.77 0.38 -8.78
C LEU A 4 11.94 0.50 -10.31
N LYS A 5 13.06 0.01 -10.87
CA LYS A 5 13.41 0.25 -12.29
C LYS A 5 12.62 -0.62 -13.28
N ASP A 6 11.90 -1.63 -12.80
CA ASP A 6 11.18 -2.61 -13.63
C ASP A 6 9.68 -2.72 -13.28
N LEU A 7 9.09 -1.73 -12.61
CA LEU A 7 7.64 -1.70 -12.34
C LEU A 7 6.87 -1.44 -13.65
N ARG A 8 6.18 -2.47 -14.18
CA ARG A 8 5.47 -2.38 -15.47
C ARG A 8 3.96 -2.43 -15.31
N ASN A 9 3.47 -2.91 -14.17
CA ASN A 9 2.06 -3.04 -13.89
C ASN A 9 1.75 -2.92 -12.38
N TYR A 10 0.47 -2.90 -12.03
CA TYR A 10 0.01 -2.83 -10.63
C TYR A 10 0.45 -4.03 -9.78
N GLY A 11 0.60 -5.23 -10.37
CA GLY A 11 1.10 -6.40 -9.65
C GLY A 11 2.55 -6.21 -9.19
N ASP A 12 3.40 -5.63 -10.02
CA ASP A 12 4.79 -5.32 -9.64
C ASP A 12 4.83 -4.31 -8.49
N LEU A 13 3.91 -3.34 -8.48
CA LEU A 13 3.78 -2.36 -7.41
C LEU A 13 3.46 -3.05 -6.07
N PHE A 14 2.50 -3.96 -6.03
CA PHE A 14 2.16 -4.67 -4.79
C PHE A 14 3.30 -5.56 -4.29
N ILE A 15 4.03 -6.21 -5.20
CA ILE A 15 5.26 -6.96 -4.84
C ILE A 15 6.31 -6.02 -4.25
N TYR A 16 6.50 -4.85 -4.84
CA TYR A 16 7.42 -3.84 -4.33
C TYR A 16 7.01 -3.32 -2.95
N GLU A 17 5.74 -2.95 -2.77
CA GLU A 17 5.20 -2.51 -1.47
C GLU A 17 5.37 -3.59 -0.40
N ALA A 18 5.08 -4.85 -0.72
CA ALA A 18 5.28 -5.97 0.18
C ALA A 18 6.76 -6.14 0.57
N CYS A 19 7.67 -5.95 -0.39
CA CYS A 19 9.11 -5.97 -0.13
C CYS A 19 9.54 -4.83 0.82
N VAL A 20 9.13 -3.60 0.53
CA VAL A 20 9.45 -2.43 1.36
C VAL A 20 8.92 -2.62 2.78
N ARG A 21 7.65 -3.01 2.93
CA ARG A 21 7.04 -3.30 4.23
C ARG A 21 7.84 -4.37 4.99
N ALA A 22 8.18 -5.47 4.33
CA ALA A 22 8.96 -6.53 4.97
C ALA A 22 10.34 -6.04 5.45
N GLN A 23 11.01 -5.15 4.70
CA GLN A 23 12.28 -4.56 5.12
C GLN A 23 12.11 -3.58 6.30
N LEU A 24 11.03 -2.80 6.33
CA LEU A 24 10.73 -1.92 7.46
C LEU A 24 10.44 -2.70 8.74
N GLU A 25 9.77 -3.86 8.62
CA GLU A 25 9.45 -4.75 9.75
C GLU A 25 10.70 -5.47 10.32
N THR A 26 11.66 -5.88 9.47
CA THR A 26 12.81 -6.70 9.91
C THR A 26 14.07 -5.91 10.21
N ASN A 27 14.19 -4.68 9.72
CA ASN A 27 15.41 -3.90 9.87
C ASN A 27 15.41 -3.14 11.21
N GLU A 28 16.30 -3.55 12.12
CA GLU A 28 16.47 -2.97 13.46
C GLU A 28 16.70 -1.44 13.45
N LYS A 29 17.29 -0.89 12.37
CA LYS A 29 17.46 0.56 12.21
C LYS A 29 16.12 1.31 12.19
N TRP A 30 15.07 0.70 11.64
CA TRP A 30 13.75 1.33 11.43
C TRP A 30 12.75 0.96 12.51
N LYS A 31 12.94 -0.16 13.20
CA LYS A 31 12.02 -0.70 14.20
C LYS A 31 11.64 0.27 15.33
N ARG A 32 12.51 1.23 15.66
CA ARG A 32 12.25 2.28 16.68
C ARG A 32 11.79 3.62 16.11
N LYS A 33 11.68 3.74 14.77
CA LYS A 33 11.35 4.99 14.07
C LYS A 33 10.05 4.91 13.28
N ILE A 34 9.69 3.72 12.82
CA ILE A 34 8.51 3.47 11.99
C ILE A 34 7.78 2.28 12.58
N SER A 35 6.48 2.45 12.82
CA SER A 35 5.58 1.35 13.17
C SER A 35 4.68 1.05 11.98
N VAL A 36 4.64 -0.22 11.57
CA VAL A 36 3.72 -0.69 10.55
C VAL A 36 2.52 -1.32 11.27
N LEU A 37 1.39 -0.63 11.23
CA LEU A 37 0.18 -1.10 11.90
C LEU A 37 -0.41 -2.34 11.19
N PRO A 38 -1.01 -3.28 11.94
CA PRO A 38 -1.84 -4.33 11.37
C PRO A 38 -2.98 -3.75 10.51
N LYS A 39 -3.38 -4.50 9.48
CA LYS A 39 -4.52 -4.10 8.64
C LYS A 39 -5.79 -3.98 9.50
N GLY A 40 -6.56 -2.92 9.28
CA GLY A 40 -7.81 -2.68 10.02
C GLY A 40 -7.65 -2.06 11.41
N GLN A 41 -6.42 -1.67 11.80
CA GLN A 41 -6.13 -0.89 13.00
C GLN A 41 -5.75 0.56 12.69
N SER A 42 -5.96 1.00 11.45
CA SER A 42 -5.76 2.39 11.06
C SER A 42 -6.97 3.25 11.41
N TRP A 43 -6.70 4.52 11.66
CA TRP A 43 -7.65 5.63 11.82
C TRP A 43 -8.44 6.04 10.56
N ALA A 44 -8.12 5.46 9.40
CA ALA A 44 -8.83 5.74 8.15
C ALA A 44 -9.09 4.45 7.37
N ARG A 45 -10.19 4.42 6.64
CA ARG A 45 -10.54 3.34 5.69
C ARG A 45 -11.26 3.88 4.46
N ASP A 46 -11.25 3.09 3.39
CA ASP A 46 -12.00 3.41 2.19
C ASP A 46 -13.49 3.16 2.42
N GLY A 47 -14.34 4.15 2.10
CA GLY A 47 -15.78 3.99 2.27
C GLY A 47 -16.41 2.98 1.30
N TRP A 48 -15.79 2.72 0.14
CA TRP A 48 -16.32 1.77 -0.84
C TRP A 48 -16.29 0.31 -0.34
N LEU A 49 -15.45 -0.01 0.65
CA LEU A 49 -15.35 -1.35 1.23
C LEU A 49 -16.64 -1.82 1.91
N THR A 50 -17.47 -0.89 2.36
CA THR A 50 -18.75 -1.15 3.06
C THR A 50 -19.91 -0.46 2.35
N ASN A 51 -19.78 -0.22 1.03
CA ASN A 51 -20.81 0.48 0.24
C ASN A 51 -21.21 1.84 0.85
N SER A 52 -20.23 2.58 1.37
CA SER A 52 -20.36 3.87 2.06
C SER A 52 -21.11 3.83 3.40
N LYS A 53 -21.43 2.64 3.92
CA LYS A 53 -21.93 2.50 5.29
C LYS A 53 -20.84 2.81 6.33
N TRP A 54 -21.25 3.34 7.47
CA TRP A 54 -20.36 3.75 8.56
C TRP A 54 -20.97 3.45 9.93
N SER A 55 -20.12 3.53 10.97
CA SER A 55 -20.49 3.33 12.36
C SER A 55 -19.74 4.30 13.28
N GLU A 56 -20.10 4.37 14.55
CA GLU A 56 -19.44 5.22 15.56
C GLU A 56 -17.93 4.95 15.76
N GLN A 57 -17.43 3.79 15.31
CA GLN A 57 -15.99 3.48 15.35
C GLN A 57 -15.20 4.03 14.16
N ASP A 58 -15.89 4.56 13.13
CA ASP A 58 -15.24 5.16 11.98
C ASP A 58 -14.79 6.59 12.28
N PHE A 59 -13.53 6.88 11.97
CA PHE A 59 -12.96 8.23 12.16
C PHE A 59 -12.80 8.99 10.84
N ILE A 60 -12.06 8.44 9.87
CA ILE A 60 -11.82 9.10 8.58
C ILE A 60 -12.15 8.17 7.41
N PHE A 61 -12.97 8.66 6.47
CA PHE A 61 -13.13 8.06 5.16
C PHE A 61 -12.13 8.61 4.17
N HIS A 62 -11.40 7.71 3.52
CA HIS A 62 -10.49 8.08 2.45
C HIS A 62 -11.11 7.81 1.08
N GLY A 63 -10.61 8.49 0.04
CA GLY A 63 -10.82 8.06 -1.35
C GLY A 63 -12.17 8.42 -1.98
N TRP A 64 -12.97 9.27 -1.33
CA TRP A 64 -14.22 9.82 -1.90
C TRP A 64 -13.96 10.87 -2.97
N GLN A 65 -13.58 10.40 -4.16
CA GLN A 65 -13.39 11.25 -5.33
C GLN A 65 -14.74 11.60 -5.96
N LYS A 66 -15.01 12.89 -6.24
CA LYS A 66 -16.26 13.36 -6.87
C LYS A 66 -16.62 12.61 -8.15
N ARG A 67 -15.63 12.30 -9.00
CA ARG A 67 -15.83 11.54 -10.25
C ARG A 67 -16.35 10.11 -10.07
N ARG A 68 -16.31 9.56 -8.85
CA ARG A 68 -16.77 8.20 -8.50
C ARG A 68 -18.08 8.20 -7.71
N LEU A 69 -18.63 9.36 -7.40
CA LEU A 69 -19.89 9.49 -6.66
C LEU A 69 -21.06 8.92 -7.47
N ASN A 70 -21.79 7.96 -6.89
CA ASN A 70 -22.97 7.32 -7.49
C ASN A 70 -22.70 6.71 -8.87
N THR A 71 -21.51 6.13 -9.06
CA THR A 71 -21.11 5.45 -10.30
C THR A 71 -21.00 3.93 -10.10
N GLN A 72 -20.93 3.17 -11.19
CA GLN A 72 -20.70 1.72 -11.17
C GLN A 72 -19.27 1.38 -11.62
N VAL A 73 -18.28 2.02 -11.00
CA VAL A 73 -16.85 1.73 -11.24
C VAL A 73 -16.17 1.34 -9.94
N PHE A 74 -14.96 0.77 -10.04
CA PHE A 74 -14.12 0.49 -8.86
C PHE A 74 -14.03 1.69 -7.92
N ALA A 75 -14.07 1.45 -6.60
CA ALA A 75 -14.04 2.48 -5.57
C ALA A 75 -15.14 3.55 -5.71
N SER A 76 -16.31 3.19 -6.28
CA SER A 76 -17.48 4.05 -6.22
C SER A 76 -18.01 4.15 -4.80
N TRP A 77 -18.64 5.29 -4.53
CA TRP A 77 -19.20 5.60 -3.22
C TRP A 77 -20.52 6.35 -3.39
N LYS A 78 -21.35 6.29 -2.36
CA LYS A 78 -22.64 6.97 -2.27
C LYS A 78 -22.54 8.08 -1.25
N LEU A 79 -23.27 9.17 -1.47
CA LEU A 79 -23.28 10.31 -0.56
C LEU A 79 -24.01 9.93 0.75
N PRO A 80 -23.34 9.89 1.92
CA PRO A 80 -24.00 9.59 3.19
C PRO A 80 -24.60 10.85 3.84
N PHE A 81 -24.54 12.00 3.16
CA PHE A 81 -25.11 13.27 3.61
C PHE A 81 -26.41 13.55 2.88
N LEU A 82 -27.39 14.14 3.58
CA LEU A 82 -28.65 14.58 2.98
C LEU A 82 -28.46 15.81 2.07
N SER A 83 -27.42 16.60 2.31
CA SER A 83 -27.09 17.80 1.54
C SER A 83 -25.57 17.97 1.43
N THR A 84 -25.12 18.52 0.30
CA THR A 84 -23.74 19.02 0.13
C THR A 84 -23.66 20.55 0.20
N LYS A 85 -24.81 21.21 0.41
CA LYS A 85 -24.89 22.66 0.61
C LYS A 85 -24.74 22.94 2.09
N PHE A 86 -23.71 23.70 2.43
CA PHE A 86 -23.42 24.16 3.77
C PHE A 86 -23.89 25.60 3.92
N ASP A 87 -24.58 25.90 5.01
CA ASP A 87 -24.79 27.26 5.47
C ASP A 87 -23.49 27.75 6.13
N MET A 88 -22.81 28.66 5.46
CA MET A 88 -21.54 29.20 5.93
C MET A 88 -21.69 30.08 7.16
N SER A 89 -22.89 30.61 7.43
CA SER A 89 -23.14 31.51 8.57
C SER A 89 -23.10 30.78 9.92
N ILE A 90 -23.39 29.47 9.94
CA ILE A 90 -23.47 28.68 11.18
C ILE A 90 -22.19 27.90 11.50
N CYS A 91 -21.21 27.83 10.59
CA CYS A 91 -19.99 27.02 10.74
C CYS A 91 -19.14 27.36 11.99
N GLY A 92 -19.19 28.61 12.47
CA GLY A 92 -18.48 29.06 13.68
C GLY A 92 -19.37 29.16 14.93
N THR A 93 -20.62 28.74 14.84
CA THR A 93 -21.60 28.85 15.92
C THR A 93 -21.82 27.49 16.59
N ASN A 94 -22.55 27.46 17.71
CA ASN A 94 -22.95 26.21 18.35
C ASN A 94 -23.89 25.35 17.48
N ASN A 95 -24.45 25.90 16.40
CA ASN A 95 -25.36 25.20 15.49
C ASN A 95 -24.63 24.59 14.28
N TYR A 96 -23.29 24.55 14.27
CA TYR A 96 -22.51 24.00 13.15
C TYR A 96 -22.92 22.56 12.77
N ILE A 97 -23.46 21.79 13.72
CA ILE A 97 -23.88 20.40 13.51
C ILE A 97 -25.06 20.29 12.52
N GLU A 98 -25.87 21.34 12.35
CA GLU A 98 -27.00 21.33 11.42
C GLU A 98 -26.58 21.24 9.95
N ASN A 99 -25.32 21.57 9.65
CA ASN A 99 -24.73 21.36 8.32
C ASN A 99 -24.40 19.88 8.04
N TRP A 100 -24.30 19.05 9.07
CA TRP A 100 -23.86 17.66 8.98
C TRP A 100 -25.02 16.69 9.17
N LYS A 101 -26.06 16.83 8.34
CA LYS A 101 -27.21 15.91 8.36
C LYS A 101 -26.88 14.66 7.56
N TYR A 102 -26.82 13.53 8.26
CA TYR A 102 -26.52 12.23 7.68
C TYR A 102 -27.78 11.53 7.18
N ASN A 103 -27.64 10.71 6.14
CA ASN A 103 -28.65 9.75 5.74
C ASN A 103 -28.49 8.50 6.62
N GLU A 104 -29.43 8.29 7.54
CA GLU A 104 -29.42 7.21 8.52
C GLU A 104 -29.36 5.82 7.88
N SER A 105 -29.80 5.64 6.63
CA SER A 105 -29.69 4.36 5.92
C SER A 105 -28.24 3.89 5.68
N PHE A 106 -27.26 4.79 5.84
CA PHE A 106 -25.83 4.46 5.78
C PHE A 106 -25.20 4.20 7.16
N ILE A 107 -25.95 4.37 8.25
CA ILE A 107 -25.49 4.03 9.59
C ILE A 107 -25.72 2.52 9.79
N SER A 108 -24.69 1.82 10.29
CA SER A 108 -24.74 0.40 10.62
C SER A 108 -24.09 0.17 11.99
N ASP A 109 -24.40 -0.98 12.59
CA ASP A 109 -23.74 -1.42 13.81
C ASP A 109 -22.23 -1.61 13.59
N SER A 110 -21.45 -1.24 14.59
CA SER A 110 -19.99 -1.36 14.52
C SER A 110 -19.53 -2.82 14.29
N SER A 111 -20.27 -3.80 14.81
CA SER A 111 -19.99 -5.23 14.62
C SER A 111 -20.24 -5.68 13.17
N GLU A 112 -21.28 -5.17 12.51
CA GLU A 112 -21.57 -5.48 11.10
C GLU A 112 -20.49 -4.91 10.19
N ILE A 113 -20.10 -3.64 10.41
CA ILE A 113 -19.00 -3.00 9.69
C ILE A 113 -17.69 -3.78 9.92
N ARG A 114 -17.41 -4.16 11.17
CA ARG A 114 -16.22 -4.93 11.53
C ARG A 114 -16.17 -6.27 10.81
N ALA A 115 -17.27 -7.02 10.77
CA ALA A 115 -17.35 -8.31 10.10
C ALA A 115 -17.06 -8.20 8.58
N GLN A 116 -17.60 -7.17 7.92
CA GLN A 116 -17.32 -6.90 6.51
C GLN A 116 -15.83 -6.58 6.29
N LEU A 117 -15.27 -5.71 7.13
CA LEU A 117 -13.86 -5.32 7.04
C LEU A 117 -12.91 -6.48 7.35
N ASP A 118 -13.25 -7.36 8.28
CA ASP A 118 -12.44 -8.53 8.62
C ASP A 118 -12.26 -9.48 7.44
N THR A 119 -13.31 -9.65 6.63
CA THR A 119 -13.24 -10.43 5.39
C THR A 119 -12.22 -9.82 4.43
N VAL A 120 -12.27 -8.49 4.22
CA VAL A 120 -11.30 -7.78 3.38
C VAL A 120 -9.89 -7.88 3.95
N ILE A 121 -9.73 -7.75 5.26
CA ILE A 121 -8.43 -7.81 5.94
C ILE A 121 -7.79 -9.19 5.77
N ILE A 122 -8.57 -10.27 5.93
CA ILE A 122 -8.11 -11.64 5.72
C ILE A 122 -7.61 -11.79 4.28
N LEU A 123 -8.42 -11.41 3.30
CA LEU A 123 -8.04 -11.49 1.88
C LEU A 123 -6.77 -10.68 1.58
N LYS A 124 -6.70 -9.44 2.07
CA LYS A 124 -5.52 -8.58 1.85
C LYS A 124 -4.28 -9.04 2.61
N ASN A 125 -4.42 -9.79 3.70
CA ASN A 125 -3.30 -10.43 4.36
C ASN A 125 -2.76 -11.59 3.53
N VAL A 126 -3.64 -12.43 2.96
CA VAL A 126 -3.23 -13.52 2.05
C VAL A 126 -2.47 -12.96 0.85
N GLU A 127 -3.02 -11.95 0.16
CA GLU A 127 -2.36 -11.28 -0.97
C GLU A 127 -0.96 -10.75 -0.58
N TYR A 128 -0.86 -10.07 0.58
CA TYR A 128 0.42 -9.56 1.09
C TYR A 128 1.44 -10.69 1.31
N PHE A 129 1.02 -11.83 1.87
CA PHE A 129 1.93 -12.95 2.08
C PHE A 129 2.43 -13.53 0.76
N GLU A 130 1.57 -13.69 -0.23
CA GLU A 130 1.96 -14.16 -1.57
C GLU A 130 2.98 -13.22 -2.21
N ASP A 131 2.71 -11.92 -2.19
CA ASP A 131 3.57 -10.89 -2.77
C ASP A 131 4.91 -10.77 -2.02
N LYS A 132 4.90 -10.92 -0.70
CA LYS A 132 6.11 -11.03 0.12
C LYS A 132 6.96 -12.23 -0.29
N GLN A 133 6.36 -13.38 -0.60
CA GLN A 133 7.10 -14.56 -1.05
C GLN A 133 7.66 -14.38 -2.46
N LYS A 134 6.90 -13.75 -3.38
CA LYS A 134 7.40 -13.36 -4.71
C LYS A 134 8.60 -12.41 -4.59
N ALA A 135 8.49 -11.38 -3.74
CA ALA A 135 9.56 -10.43 -3.48
C ALA A 135 10.84 -11.11 -2.96
N LYS A 136 10.72 -12.07 -2.03
CA LYS A 136 11.86 -12.84 -1.54
C LYS A 136 12.55 -13.63 -2.66
N LYS A 137 11.79 -14.30 -3.52
CA LYS A 137 12.34 -15.05 -4.67
C LYS A 137 13.10 -14.12 -5.62
N ILE A 138 12.52 -12.96 -5.95
CA ILE A 138 13.17 -11.94 -6.79
C ILE A 138 14.47 -11.47 -6.15
N LEU A 139 14.45 -11.15 -4.86
CA LEU A 139 15.63 -10.67 -4.14
C LEU A 139 16.75 -11.74 -4.11
N ALA A 140 16.41 -13.00 -3.86
CA ALA A 140 17.36 -14.11 -3.86
C ALA A 140 18.01 -14.29 -5.23
N ASN A 141 17.23 -14.24 -6.31
CA ASN A 141 17.75 -14.31 -7.69
C ASN A 141 18.68 -13.13 -8.02
N LEU A 142 18.30 -11.92 -7.61
CA LEU A 142 19.15 -10.74 -7.79
C LEU A 142 20.48 -10.85 -7.03
N MET A 143 20.45 -11.36 -5.79
CA MET A 143 21.66 -11.60 -5.01
C MET A 143 22.56 -12.66 -5.64
N LYS A 144 21.99 -13.78 -6.10
CA LYS A 144 22.71 -14.83 -6.83
C LYS A 144 23.37 -14.29 -8.10
N ASN A 145 22.64 -13.53 -8.91
CA ASN A 145 23.17 -12.93 -10.14
C ASN A 145 24.28 -11.92 -9.85
N LYS A 146 24.15 -11.13 -8.78
CA LYS A 146 25.22 -10.19 -8.35
C LYS A 146 26.47 -10.92 -7.89
N LEU A 147 26.33 -12.05 -7.19
CA LEU A 147 27.45 -12.92 -6.82
C LEU A 147 28.15 -13.50 -8.05
N ILE A 148 27.39 -14.04 -9.00
CA ILE A 148 27.92 -14.55 -10.28
C ILE A 148 28.65 -13.46 -11.05
N TRP A 149 28.07 -12.25 -11.14
CA TRP A 149 28.70 -11.13 -11.84
C TRP A 149 30.01 -10.69 -11.17
N LYS A 150 30.04 -10.63 -9.83
CA LYS A 150 31.28 -10.34 -9.08
C LYS A 150 32.34 -11.42 -9.31
N HIS A 151 31.94 -12.69 -9.29
CA HIS A 151 32.85 -13.81 -9.54
C HIS A 151 33.45 -13.75 -10.95
N ASN A 152 32.62 -13.54 -11.97
CA ASN A 152 33.06 -13.47 -13.37
C ASN A 152 33.90 -12.20 -13.65
N SER A 153 33.56 -11.07 -13.02
CA SER A 153 34.37 -9.84 -13.12
C SER A 153 35.74 -10.00 -12.45
N SER A 154 35.80 -10.72 -11.31
CA SER A 154 37.06 -11.04 -10.65
C SER A 154 37.92 -12.01 -11.47
N MET A 155 37.30 -12.98 -12.16
CA MET A 155 38.01 -13.90 -13.08
C MET A 155 38.58 -13.19 -14.30
N MET A 156 37.87 -12.21 -14.89
CA MET A 156 38.39 -11.41 -15.99
C MET A 156 39.61 -10.56 -15.61
N LEU A 157 39.70 -10.12 -14.34
CA LEU A 157 40.86 -9.39 -13.81
C LEU A 157 42.08 -10.31 -13.56
N MET A 158 41.91 -11.63 -13.54
CA MET A 158 42.99 -12.60 -13.34
C MET A 158 43.55 -13.19 -14.64
N MET A 159 43.16 -12.66 -15.82
CA MET A 159 43.82 -13.05 -17.06
C MET A 159 45.30 -12.61 -17.06
N PRO A 160 46.28 -13.52 -17.25
CA PRO A 160 47.68 -13.15 -17.27
C PRO A 160 47.92 -12.19 -18.44
N LYS A 161 48.49 -11.01 -18.16
CA LYS A 161 49.05 -10.15 -19.21
C LYS A 161 50.04 -11.00 -20.01
N LYS A 162 49.71 -11.33 -21.27
CA LYS A 162 50.65 -11.97 -22.20
C LYS A 162 51.91 -11.12 -22.23
N ARG A 163 53.00 -11.65 -21.66
CA ARG A 163 54.34 -11.10 -21.75
C ARG A 163 54.66 -11.02 -23.24
N LYS A 164 54.75 -9.81 -23.79
CA LYS A 164 55.29 -9.63 -25.15
C LYS A 164 56.77 -10.02 -25.08
N ASN A 165 57.11 -11.22 -25.56
CA ASN A 165 58.48 -11.57 -25.90
C ASN A 165 58.95 -10.58 -26.95
N LYS A 166 59.85 -9.68 -26.56
CA LYS A 166 60.71 -8.97 -27.51
C LYS A 166 61.83 -9.93 -27.85
N ASN A 167 61.78 -10.51 -29.05
CA ASN A 167 62.94 -11.13 -29.68
C ASN A 167 63.44 -10.22 -30.81
N PHE A 168 64.69 -9.79 -30.63
CA PHE A 168 65.78 -9.53 -31.58
C PHE A 168 65.48 -8.85 -32.94
N ASN A 169 66.09 -7.68 -33.18
CA ASN A 169 67.48 -7.54 -33.63
C ASN A 169 68.05 -6.19 -33.18
#